data_AF-A0A1V5JB77-F1
#
_entry.id   AF-A0A1V5JB77-F1
#
_cell.length_a   1.000
_cell.length_b   1.000
_cell.length_c   1.000
_cell.angle_alpha   90.00
_cell.angle_beta   90.00
_cell.angle_gamma   90.00
#
_symmetry.space_group_name_H-M   'P 1'
#
loop_
_entity.id
_entity.type
_entity.pdbx_description
1 polymer ?
#
loop_
_entity_poly.entity_id
_entity_poly.type
_entity_poly.pdbx_seq_one_letter_code
_entity_poly.pdbx_strand_id
1 'polypeptide(L)'
;MKASVLEGEVFPAFQVSMPRLTKDEYTYDEFMEMVYSHPDLAAVKVHKQRFGYMVNNTICEFGAVLINGAKVYTINSESTEIEDIKKTVSEIGLEGVENINYLQAIKRVIGMINKPLAN
;
A
#
# COMPACT_ATOMS: atom_id res chain seq x y z
N MET A 1 14.50 18.86 -1.49
CA MET A 1 13.45 18.83 -2.53
C MET A 1 13.06 20.25 -2.86
N LYS A 2 12.99 20.59 -4.15
CA LYS A 2 12.60 21.93 -4.60
C LYS A 2 11.10 22.13 -4.40
N ALA A 3 10.71 23.34 -4.03
CA ALA A 3 9.32 23.75 -3.90
C ALA A 3 8.51 23.48 -5.17
N SER A 4 9.11 23.74 -6.34
CA SER A 4 8.49 23.48 -7.64
C SER A 4 8.13 22.01 -7.88
N VAL A 5 8.90 21.07 -7.33
CA VAL A 5 8.60 19.62 -7.42
C VAL A 5 7.47 19.25 -6.47
N LEU A 6 7.46 19.83 -5.26
CA LEU A 6 6.36 19.63 -4.32
C LEU A 6 5.02 20.12 -4.90
N GLU A 7 5.04 21.28 -5.57
CA GLU A 7 3.87 21.92 -6.18
C GLU A 7 3.43 21.25 -7.48
N GLY A 8 4.37 20.94 -8.38
CA GLY A 8 4.06 20.42 -9.70
C GLY A 8 3.80 18.92 -9.76
N GLU A 9 4.36 18.15 -8.82
CA GLU A 9 4.39 16.68 -8.91
C GLU A 9 3.87 15.99 -7.64
N VAL A 10 4.45 16.29 -6.47
CA VAL A 10 4.22 15.49 -5.26
C VAL A 10 2.80 15.66 -4.68
N PHE A 11 2.39 16.89 -4.36
CA PHE A 11 1.06 17.14 -3.80
C PHE A 11 -0.07 16.89 -4.81
N PRO A 12 0.08 17.20 -6.11
CA PRO A 12 -0.88 16.76 -7.12
C PRO A 12 -1.05 15.23 -7.16
N ALA A 13 0.05 14.47 -7.06
CA ALA A 13 -0.02 13.00 -7.02
C ALA A 13 -0.70 12.47 -5.75
N PHE A 14 -0.53 13.16 -4.62
CA PHE A 14 -1.23 12.83 -3.38
C PHE A 14 -2.72 13.14 -3.42
N GLN A 15 -3.15 14.08 -4.27
CA GLN A 15 -4.54 14.53 -4.40
C GLN A 15 -5.11 15.05 -3.08
N VAL A 16 -4.30 15.80 -2.34
CA VAL A 16 -4.67 16.45 -1.07
C VAL A 16 -4.43 17.95 -1.14
N SER A 17 -4.93 18.71 -0.17
CA SER A 17 -4.65 20.15 -0.10
C SER A 17 -3.15 20.43 0.06
N MET A 18 -2.64 21.38 -0.71
CA MET A 18 -1.21 21.70 -0.61
C MET A 18 -0.97 22.70 0.54
N PRO A 19 0.00 22.45 1.44
CA PRO A 19 0.41 23.43 2.44
C PRO A 19 1.15 24.59 1.76
N ARG A 20 1.07 25.78 2.35
CA ARG A 20 1.81 26.95 1.85
C ARG A 20 3.31 26.72 1.97
N LEU A 21 4.01 26.83 0.85
CA LEU A 21 5.48 26.80 0.82
C LEU A 21 6.05 28.21 1.07
N THR A 22 7.09 28.29 1.90
CA THR A 22 7.80 29.54 2.25
C THR A 22 9.30 29.51 1.92
N LYS A 23 9.80 28.39 1.42
CA LYS A 23 11.20 28.17 1.02
C LYS A 23 11.26 27.61 -0.40
N ASP A 24 12.36 27.87 -1.09
CA ASP A 24 12.63 27.29 -2.41
C ASP A 24 13.03 25.81 -2.34
N GLU A 25 13.61 25.38 -1.21
CA GLU A 25 14.01 24.00 -0.97
C GLU A 25 13.69 23.55 0.47
N TYR A 26 13.36 22.27 0.60
CA TYR A 26 13.07 21.59 1.86
C TYR A 26 13.95 20.35 2.02
N THR A 27 14.45 20.14 3.23
CA THR A 27 15.08 18.89 3.64
C THR A 27 14.06 17.75 3.70
N TYR A 28 14.55 16.52 3.86
CA TYR A 28 13.67 15.37 4.09
C TYR A 28 12.83 15.55 5.35
N ASP A 29 13.44 15.98 6.47
CA ASP A 29 12.74 16.15 7.74
C ASP A 29 11.65 17.22 7.66
N GLU A 30 11.90 18.35 6.98
CA GLU A 30 10.88 19.38 6.78
C GLU A 30 9.73 18.89 5.90
N PHE A 31 10.00 18.08 4.88
CA PHE A 31 8.95 17.45 4.10
C PHE A 31 8.14 16.46 4.94
N MET A 32 8.81 15.65 5.76
CA MET A 32 8.13 14.71 6.65
C MET A 32 7.25 15.45 7.67
N GLU A 33 7.69 16.60 8.19
CA GLU A 33 6.86 17.45 9.06
C GLU A 33 5.59 17.94 8.36
N MET A 34 5.66 18.28 7.06
CA MET A 34 4.46 18.59 6.27
C MET A 34 3.53 17.37 6.18
N VAL A 35 4.07 16.17 5.96
CA VAL A 35 3.29 14.93 5.90
C VAL A 35 2.62 14.64 7.25
N TYR A 36 3.35 14.78 8.36
CA TYR A 36 2.81 14.54 9.70
C TYR A 36 1.74 15.55 10.12
N SER A 37 1.87 16.80 9.67
CA SER A 37 0.93 17.88 9.98
C SER A 37 -0.31 17.88 9.08
N HIS A 38 -0.33 17.11 7.98
CA HIS A 38 -1.42 17.13 7.02
C HIS A 38 -2.54 16.14 7.41
N PRO A 39 -3.81 16.58 7.51
CA PRO A 39 -4.91 15.73 8.01
C PRO A 39 -5.20 14.50 7.14
N ASP A 40 -4.99 14.60 5.82
CA ASP A 40 -5.27 13.50 4.87
C ASP A 40 -4.04 12.64 4.51
N LEU A 41 -2.88 12.86 5.16
CA LEU A 41 -1.66 12.09 4.92
C LEU A 41 -1.26 11.30 6.16
N ALA A 42 -0.58 10.18 5.93
CA ALA A 42 0.01 9.38 6.99
C ALA A 42 1.30 8.74 6.48
N ALA A 43 2.39 8.93 7.22
CA ALA A 43 3.62 8.18 6.97
C ALA A 43 3.53 6.81 7.66
N VAL A 44 3.80 5.76 6.90
CA VAL A 44 3.68 4.37 7.37
C VAL A 44 5.01 3.65 7.19
N LYS A 45 5.52 3.04 8.26
CA LYS A 45 6.70 2.18 8.20
C LYS A 45 6.29 0.80 7.75
N VAL A 46 6.86 0.38 6.62
CA VAL A 46 6.56 -0.91 5.99
C VAL A 46 7.82 -1.76 5.91
N HIS A 47 7.70 -3.02 6.32
CA HIS A 47 8.70 -4.06 6.05
C HIS A 47 8.01 -5.29 5.46
N LYS A 48 8.43 -5.73 4.27
CA LYS A 48 7.84 -6.89 3.57
C LYS A 48 8.91 -7.98 3.39
N GLN A 49 8.59 -9.19 3.85
CA GLN A 49 9.28 -10.42 3.44
C GLN A 49 8.36 -11.18 2.49
N ARG A 50 8.85 -11.56 1.32
CA ARG A 50 8.07 -12.28 0.30
C ARG A 50 8.73 -13.57 -0.13
N PHE A 51 7.89 -14.52 -0.49
CA PHE A 51 8.25 -15.83 -1.00
C PHE A 51 7.53 -16.04 -2.32
N GLY A 52 8.28 -16.31 -3.39
CA GLY A 52 7.74 -16.57 -4.72
C GLY A 52 7.60 -18.06 -4.99
N TYR A 53 6.52 -18.44 -5.65
CA TYR A 53 6.18 -19.83 -6.00
C TYR A 53 5.56 -19.90 -7.39
N MET A 54 5.61 -21.07 -8.01
CA MET A 54 4.80 -21.40 -9.19
C MET A 54 3.73 -22.42 -8.78
N VAL A 55 2.46 -22.05 -8.92
CA VAL A 55 1.32 -22.91 -8.55
C VAL A 55 0.25 -22.81 -9.64
N ASN A 56 -0.24 -23.93 -10.15
CA ASN A 56 -1.27 -23.96 -11.22
C ASN A 56 -0.92 -23.06 -12.42
N ASN A 57 0.33 -23.05 -12.87
CA ASN A 57 0.84 -22.16 -13.93
C ASN A 57 0.73 -20.66 -13.63
N THR A 58 0.42 -20.28 -12.40
CA THR A 58 0.43 -18.90 -11.92
C THR A 58 1.74 -18.60 -11.20
N ILE A 59 2.22 -17.38 -11.34
CA ILE A 59 3.25 -16.83 -10.45
C ILE A 59 2.53 -16.43 -9.17
N CYS A 60 2.96 -16.97 -8.05
CA CYS A 60 2.37 -16.70 -6.74
C CYS A 60 3.37 -16.02 -5.82
N GLU A 61 2.90 -15.07 -5.01
CA GLU A 61 3.66 -14.54 -3.87
C GLU A 61 2.90 -14.80 -2.57
N PHE A 62 3.61 -15.26 -1.53
CA PHE A 62 3.17 -15.13 -0.15
C PHE A 62 4.04 -14.10 0.56
N GLY A 63 3.43 -13.14 1.26
CA GLY A 63 4.13 -12.05 1.91
C GLY A 63 3.76 -11.91 3.37
N ALA A 64 4.75 -11.77 4.25
CA ALA A 64 4.57 -11.25 5.59
C ALA A 64 4.93 -9.77 5.58
N VAL A 65 3.99 -8.91 5.97
CA VAL A 65 4.18 -7.46 5.97
C VAL A 65 3.97 -6.89 7.37
N LEU A 66 4.92 -6.09 7.82
CA LEU A 66 4.81 -5.28 9.03
C LEU A 66 4.38 -3.87 8.63
N ILE A 67 3.24 -3.43 9.12
CA ILE A 67 2.67 -2.09 8.94
C ILE A 67 2.70 -1.41 10.30
N ASN A 68 3.63 -0.48 10.51
CA ASN A 68 3.89 0.12 11.83
C ASN A 68 4.06 -0.95 12.94
N GLY A 69 4.63 -2.12 12.61
CA GLY A 69 4.80 -3.25 13.52
C GLY A 69 3.62 -4.24 13.55
N ALA A 70 2.43 -3.87 13.07
CA ALA A 70 1.32 -4.80 12.92
C ALA A 70 1.60 -5.79 11.78
N LYS A 71 1.57 -7.08 12.07
CA LYS A 71 1.85 -8.13 11.08
C LYS A 71 0.57 -8.52 10.34
N VAL A 72 0.63 -8.43 9.02
CA VAL A 72 -0.40 -8.93 8.10
C VAL A 72 0.24 -9.88 7.09
N TYR A 73 -0.58 -10.76 6.52
CA TYR A 73 -0.16 -11.62 5.42
C TYR A 73 -0.86 -11.21 4.13
N THR A 74 -0.16 -11.36 3.02
CA THR A 74 -0.67 -11.09 1.68
C THR A 74 -0.41 -12.31 0.81
N ILE A 75 -1.34 -12.59 -0.10
CA ILE A 75 -1.15 -13.57 -1.17
C ILE A 75 -1.47 -12.93 -2.51
N ASN A 76 -0.77 -13.36 -3.56
CA ASN A 76 -1.04 -13.02 -4.94
C ASN A 76 -0.94 -14.29 -5.79
N SER A 77 -1.77 -14.38 -6.81
CA SER A 77 -1.66 -15.33 -7.92
C SER A 77 -1.90 -14.54 -9.20
N GLU A 78 -0.90 -14.50 -10.08
CA GLU A 78 -0.96 -13.81 -11.37
C GLU A 78 -0.77 -14.78 -12.53
N SER A 79 -1.62 -14.63 -13.55
CA SER A 79 -1.55 -15.33 -14.83
C SER A 79 -2.29 -14.51 -15.88
N THR A 80 -1.98 -14.74 -17.16
CA THR A 80 -2.81 -14.25 -18.27
C THR A 80 -4.09 -15.07 -18.42
N GLU A 81 -4.12 -16.27 -17.84
CA GLU A 81 -5.25 -17.19 -17.89
C GLU A 81 -6.08 -17.11 -16.60
N ILE A 82 -7.32 -16.63 -16.72
CA ILE A 82 -8.22 -16.43 -15.56
C ILE A 82 -8.51 -17.74 -14.83
N GLU A 83 -8.62 -18.85 -15.56
CA GLU A 83 -8.96 -20.15 -14.97
C GLU A 83 -7.85 -20.68 -14.05
N ASP A 84 -6.59 -20.40 -14.35
CA ASP A 84 -5.44 -20.75 -13.50
C ASP A 84 -5.48 -19.98 -12.16
N ILE A 85 -5.86 -18.69 -12.22
CA ILE A 85 -6.03 -17.84 -11.01
C ILE A 85 -7.20 -18.36 -10.17
N LYS A 86 -8.36 -18.58 -10.79
CA LYS A 86 -9.56 -19.08 -10.09
C LYS A 86 -9.28 -20.41 -9.40
N LYS A 87 -8.61 -21.34 -10.09
CA LYS A 87 -8.21 -22.62 -9.52
C LYS A 87 -7.33 -22.42 -8.28
N THR A 88 -6.32 -21.55 -8.38
CA THR A 88 -5.43 -21.25 -7.25
C THR A 88 -6.20 -20.65 -6.06
N VAL A 89 -7.07 -19.66 -6.30
CA VAL A 89 -7.90 -19.02 -5.26
C VAL A 89 -8.84 -20.02 -4.58
N SER A 90 -9.40 -20.94 -5.36
CA SER A 90 -10.26 -22.04 -4.87
C SER A 90 -9.50 -22.99 -3.95
N GLU A 91 -8.34 -23.49 -4.39
CA GLU A 91 -7.54 -24.49 -3.65
C GLU A 91 -6.98 -23.95 -2.33
N ILE A 92 -6.73 -22.64 -2.24
CA ILE A 92 -6.29 -21.98 -1.00
C ILE A 92 -7.45 -21.50 -0.12
N GLY A 93 -8.70 -21.74 -0.53
CA GLY A 93 -9.90 -21.42 0.25
C GLY A 93 -10.21 -19.93 0.37
N LEU A 94 -9.80 -19.11 -0.60
CA LEU A 94 -10.04 -17.66 -0.62
C LEU A 94 -11.17 -17.23 -1.56
N GLU A 95 -11.98 -18.18 -2.04
CA GLU A 95 -13.20 -17.85 -2.79
C GLU A 95 -14.13 -16.96 -1.96
N GLY A 96 -14.61 -15.87 -2.58
CA GLY A 96 -15.50 -14.91 -1.93
C GLY A 96 -14.81 -13.95 -0.96
N VAL A 97 -13.52 -14.12 -0.66
CA VAL A 97 -12.74 -13.16 0.14
C VAL A 97 -12.51 -11.88 -0.68
N GLU A 98 -12.66 -10.73 -0.04
CA GLU A 98 -12.47 -9.43 -0.69
C GLU A 98 -11.02 -9.29 -1.19
N ASN A 99 -10.84 -9.11 -2.50
CA ASN A 99 -9.53 -8.85 -3.07
C ASN A 99 -9.13 -7.38 -2.83
N ILE A 100 -8.28 -7.15 -1.83
CA ILE A 100 -7.77 -5.82 -1.49
C ILE A 100 -6.26 -5.72 -1.77
N ASN A 101 -5.84 -4.58 -2.33
CA ASN A 101 -4.43 -4.30 -2.51
C ASN A 101 -3.77 -3.84 -1.20
N TYR A 102 -2.45 -3.77 -1.22
CA TYR A 102 -1.65 -3.41 -0.05
C TYR A 102 -1.97 -2.00 0.51
N LEU A 103 -2.29 -1.02 -0.34
CA LEU A 103 -2.64 0.34 0.11
C LEU A 103 -3.99 0.35 0.85
N GLN A 104 -4.97 -0.42 0.38
CA GLN A 104 -6.24 -0.60 1.07
C GLN A 104 -6.02 -1.27 2.43
N ALA A 105 -5.20 -2.32 2.49
CA ALA A 105 -4.86 -2.98 3.74
C ALA A 105 -4.16 -2.03 4.74
N ILE A 106 -3.17 -1.25 4.29
CA ILE A 106 -2.52 -0.23 5.13
C ILE A 106 -3.55 0.73 5.71
N LYS A 107 -4.40 1.32 4.86
CA LYS A 107 -5.40 2.31 5.29
C LYS A 107 -6.35 1.75 6.35
N ARG A 108 -6.72 0.47 6.26
CA ARG A 108 -7.53 -0.21 7.28
C ARG A 108 -6.74 -0.42 8.58
N VAL A 109 -5.50 -0.90 8.49
CA VAL A 109 -4.63 -1.15 9.66
C VAL A 109 -4.31 0.12 10.45
N ILE A 110 -4.05 1.24 9.77
CA ILE A 110 -3.73 2.52 10.45
C ILE A 110 -4.98 3.33 10.81
N GLY A 111 -6.18 2.83 10.52
CA GLY A 111 -7.44 3.47 10.90
C GLY A 111 -7.92 4.61 9.98
N MET A 112 -7.31 4.82 8.81
CA MET A 112 -7.81 5.78 7.82
C MET A 112 -9.12 5.34 7.16
N ILE A 113 -9.35 4.02 7.08
CA ILE A 113 -10.61 3.44 6.60
C ILE A 113 -11.19 2.55 7.69
N ASN A 114 -12.41 2.83 8.14
CA ASN A 114 -13.12 2.00 9.09
C ASN A 114 -13.75 0.76 8.40
N LYS A 115 -12.91 -0.21 8.06
CA LYS A 115 -13.29 -1.53 7.55
C LYS A 115 -12.36 -2.60 8.13
N PRO A 116 -12.86 -3.83 8.38
CA PRO A 116 -11.99 -4.93 8.79
C PRO A 116 -11.01 -5.32 7.66
N LEU A 117 -9.95 -6.04 8.00
CA LEU A 117 -9.12 -6.70 6.98
C LEU A 117 -9.95 -7.73 6.20
N ALA A 118 -9.46 -8.11 5.01
CA ALA A 118 -10.07 -9.16 4.20
C ALA A 118 -9.58 -10.52 4.71
N ASN A 119 -10.23 -11.03 5.76
CA ASN A 119 -9.85 -12.25 6.46
C ASN A 119 -11.06 -12.95 7.08
#